data_AF-A0A496P709-F1
#
_entry.id   AF-A0A496P709-F1
#
_cell.length_a   1.000
_cell.length_b   1.000
_cell.length_c   1.000
_cell.angle_alpha   90.00
_cell.angle_beta   90.00
_cell.angle_gamma   90.00
#
_symmetry.space_group_name_H-M   'P 1'
#
loop_
_entity.id
_entity.type
_entity.pdbx_description
1 polymer ?
#
loop_
_entity_poly.entity_id
_entity_poly.type
_entity_poly.pdbx_seq_one_letter_code
_entity_poly.pdbx_strand_id
1 'polypeptide(L)'
;MEEMTLRVPVAIKSKVTDTLKNKIIADLQQQMDMVDQDLQQIEFQAKRLLSEQAKIDAQGLIQLRQQIEEEKQQRVAFKAQVAERLKEAEKLEIGSEIAQGQMEQTITVKIGDNLDALMGSEILLEDGKVVAFRQ
;
A
#
# COMPACT_ATOMS: atom_id res chain seq x y z
N MET A 1 8.09 -29.77 -35.03
CA MET A 1 7.32 -28.53 -35.21
C MET A 1 8.01 -27.50 -34.34
N GLU A 2 8.35 -26.34 -34.87
CA GLU A 2 9.00 -25.28 -34.10
C GLU A 2 8.02 -24.68 -33.10
N GLU A 3 8.40 -24.67 -31.82
CA GLU A 3 7.63 -24.08 -30.72
C GLU A 3 8.55 -23.24 -29.85
N MET A 4 8.01 -22.17 -29.28
CA MET A 4 8.75 -21.22 -28.45
C MET A 4 7.96 -20.95 -27.16
N THR A 5 8.68 -20.86 -26.04
CA THR A 5 8.06 -20.53 -24.75
C THR A 5 8.27 -19.06 -24.44
N LEU A 6 7.19 -18.36 -24.15
CA LEU A 6 7.17 -16.93 -23.87
C LEU A 6 6.59 -16.68 -22.48
N ARG A 7 7.03 -15.60 -21.84
CA ARG A 7 6.38 -15.06 -20.64
C ARG A 7 5.58 -13.83 -21.04
N VAL A 8 4.30 -13.82 -20.69
CA VAL A 8 3.39 -12.73 -20.96
C VAL A 8 2.86 -12.14 -19.64
N PRO A 9 2.75 -10.81 -19.52
CA PRO A 9 2.14 -10.19 -18.35
C PRO A 9 0.62 -10.42 -18.38
N VAL A 10 0.06 -10.72 -17.21
CA VAL A 10 -1.37 -10.91 -16.95
C VAL A 10 -1.79 -9.91 -15.89
N ALA A 11 -2.69 -9.00 -16.24
CA ALA A 11 -3.21 -8.01 -15.30
C ALA A 11 -4.13 -8.67 -14.29
N ILE A 12 -4.01 -8.32 -13.02
CA ILE A 12 -4.88 -8.81 -11.96
C ILE A 12 -5.76 -7.66 -11.50
N LYS A 13 -7.07 -7.85 -11.67
CA LYS A 13 -8.10 -6.99 -11.13
C LYS A 13 -8.80 -7.72 -9.99
N SER A 14 -9.14 -7.01 -8.93
CA SER A 14 -9.96 -7.53 -7.84
C SER A 14 -11.26 -6.75 -7.78
N LYS A 15 -12.36 -7.46 -7.64
CA LYS A 15 -13.66 -6.89 -7.33
C LYS A 15 -13.70 -6.52 -5.86
N VAL A 16 -14.17 -5.31 -5.58
CA VAL A 16 -14.35 -4.80 -4.22
C VAL A 16 -15.58 -5.48 -3.63
N THR A 17 -15.37 -6.26 -2.59
CA THR A 17 -16.43 -6.87 -1.78
C THR A 17 -16.56 -6.10 -0.47
N ASP A 18 -17.71 -6.23 0.21
CA ASP A 18 -17.88 -5.73 1.58
C ASP A 18 -16.80 -6.27 2.52
N THR A 19 -16.44 -7.55 2.38
CA THR A 19 -15.42 -8.21 3.20
C THR A 19 -14.05 -7.57 3.00
N LEU A 20 -13.64 -7.37 1.75
CA LEU A 20 -12.36 -6.77 1.39
C LEU A 20 -12.31 -5.30 1.82
N LYS A 21 -13.39 -4.53 1.57
CA LYS A 21 -13.48 -3.13 1.96
C LYS A 21 -13.39 -2.95 3.47
N ASN A 22 -14.16 -3.73 4.24
CA ASN A 22 -14.10 -3.69 5.70
C ASN A 22 -12.72 -4.07 6.24
N LYS A 23 -12.07 -5.07 5.62
CA LYS A 23 -10.72 -5.47 6.00
C LYS A 23 -9.69 -4.37 5.72
N ILE A 24 -9.77 -3.71 4.57
CA ILE A 24 -8.88 -2.58 4.22
C ILE A 24 -9.09 -1.42 5.20
N ILE A 25 -10.34 -1.06 5.49
CA ILE A 25 -10.66 0.02 6.44
C ILE A 25 -10.13 -0.33 7.83
N ALA A 26 -10.34 -1.56 8.30
CA ALA A 26 -9.85 -2.02 9.60
C ALA A 26 -8.31 -1.98 9.68
N ASP A 27 -7.60 -2.44 8.64
CA ASP A 27 -6.14 -2.41 8.59
C ASP A 27 -5.61 -0.97 8.62
N LEU A 28 -6.22 -0.07 7.83
CA LEU A 28 -5.85 1.35 7.81
C LEU A 28 -6.15 2.06 9.14
N GLN A 29 -7.26 1.74 9.80
CA GLN A 29 -7.56 2.25 11.14
C GLN A 29 -6.52 1.77 12.17
N GLN A 30 -6.16 0.49 12.14
CA GLN A 30 -5.14 -0.05 13.03
C GLN A 30 -3.77 0.59 12.77
N GLN A 31 -3.41 0.85 11.51
CA GLN A 31 -2.21 1.60 11.15
C GLN A 31 -2.26 3.05 11.68
N MET A 32 -3.40 3.74 11.59
CA MET A 32 -3.56 5.08 12.16
C MET A 32 -3.34 5.07 13.67
N ASP A 33 -3.94 4.12 14.39
CA ASP A 33 -3.80 4.01 15.84
C ASP A 33 -2.34 3.76 16.25
N MET A 34 -1.64 2.90 15.51
CA MET A 34 -0.22 2.63 15.74
C MET A 34 0.64 3.88 15.53
N VAL A 35 0.37 4.65 14.47
CA VAL A 35 1.08 5.92 14.18
C VAL A 35 0.78 6.97 15.24
N ASP A 36 -0.44 7.04 15.77
CA ASP A 36 -0.80 7.93 16.86
C ASP A 36 -0.06 7.56 18.16
N GLN A 37 0.06 6.27 18.47
CA GLN A 37 0.84 5.79 19.62
C GLN A 37 2.34 6.12 19.47
N ASP A 38 2.91 5.89 18.28
CA ASP A 38 4.30 6.27 17.97
C ASP A 38 4.52 7.78 18.15
N LEU A 39 3.60 8.60 17.65
CA LEU A 39 3.66 10.07 17.80
C LEU A 39 3.66 10.49 19.28
N GLN A 40 2.77 9.92 20.09
CA GLN A 40 2.71 10.20 21.53
C GLN A 40 4.00 9.79 22.24
N GLN A 41 4.58 8.64 21.87
CA GLN A 41 5.83 8.17 22.44
C GLN A 41 7.00 9.09 22.08
N ILE A 42 7.08 9.53 20.81
CA ILE A 42 8.07 10.50 20.35
C ILE A 42 7.93 11.82 21.11
N GLU A 43 6.70 12.34 21.29
CA GLU A 43 6.47 13.57 22.05
C GLU A 43 6.89 13.44 23.52
N PHE A 44 6.65 12.28 24.14
CA PHE A 44 7.05 12.04 25.52
C PHE A 44 8.58 11.97 25.67
N GLN A 45 9.25 11.23 24.78
CA GLN A 45 10.71 11.15 24.74
C GLN A 45 11.33 12.51 24.46
N ALA A 46 10.77 13.26 23.52
CA ALA A 46 11.16 14.63 23.20
C ALA A 46 11.09 15.53 24.44
N LYS A 47 9.94 15.56 25.11
CA LYS A 47 9.75 16.41 26.29
C LYS A 47 10.71 16.05 27.42
N ARG A 48 11.00 14.76 27.61
CA ARG A 48 11.98 14.28 28.59
C ARG A 48 13.40 14.70 28.23
N LEU A 49 13.85 14.44 27.00
CA LEU A 49 15.19 14.78 26.54
C LEU A 49 15.44 16.29 26.56
N LEU A 50 14.44 17.10 26.16
CA LEU A 50 14.51 18.55 26.24
C LEU A 50 14.61 19.06 27.68
N SER A 51 13.95 18.39 28.64
CA SER A 51 14.01 18.76 30.07
C SER A 51 15.33 18.36 30.72
N GLU A 52 15.98 17.28 30.25
CA GLU A 52 17.30 16.82 30.72
C GLU A 52 18.44 17.67 30.12
N GLN A 53 18.42 17.97 28.82
CA GLN A 53 19.47 18.78 28.16
C GLN A 53 19.36 20.28 28.44
N ALA A 54 18.18 20.82 28.77
CA ALA A 54 18.01 22.23 29.18
C ALA A 54 18.88 22.64 30.38
N LYS A 55 19.40 21.66 31.13
CA LYS A 55 20.28 21.89 32.28
C LYS A 55 21.77 21.86 31.94
N ILE A 56 22.17 21.46 30.72
CA ILE A 56 23.56 21.10 30.41
C ILE A 56 24.15 21.95 29.27
N ASP A 57 23.49 22.06 28.10
CA ASP A 57 24.09 22.73 26.94
C ASP A 57 23.05 23.28 25.95
N ALA A 58 23.16 24.58 25.62
CA ALA A 58 22.15 25.30 24.84
C ALA A 58 22.20 25.03 23.33
N GLN A 59 23.36 24.64 22.78
CA GLN A 59 23.52 24.39 21.33
C GLN A 59 23.02 23.01 20.92
N GLY A 60 23.25 21.96 21.72
CA GLY A 60 22.76 20.60 21.44
C GLY A 60 21.23 20.49 21.46
N LEU A 61 20.56 21.31 22.28
CA LEU A 61 19.10 21.40 22.35
C LEU A 61 18.44 21.83 21.03
N ILE A 62 19.06 22.75 20.30
CA ILE A 62 18.48 23.29 19.07
C ILE A 62 18.47 22.20 17.99
N GLN A 63 19.58 21.45 17.86
CA GLN A 63 19.67 20.33 16.93
C GLN A 63 18.73 19.19 17.32
N LEU A 64 18.66 18.85 18.61
CA LEU A 64 17.75 17.80 19.07
C LEU A 64 16.28 18.18 18.85
N ARG A 65 15.90 19.44 19.10
CA ARG A 65 14.55 19.94 18.78
C ARG A 65 14.23 19.81 17.31
N GLN A 66 15.15 20.21 16.43
CA GLN A 66 14.95 20.08 14.98
C GLN A 66 14.75 18.62 14.58
N GLN A 67 15.59 17.71 15.07
CA GLN A 67 15.48 16.28 14.75
C GLN A 67 14.12 15.70 15.18
N ILE A 68 13.68 16.01 16.40
CA ILE A 68 12.37 15.59 16.92
C ILE A 68 11.23 16.17 16.07
N GLU A 69 11.30 17.46 15.73
CA GLU A 69 10.26 18.11 14.93
C GLU A 69 10.18 17.51 13.53
N GLU A 70 11.32 17.14 12.95
CA GLU A 70 11.40 16.50 11.64
C GLU A 70 10.80 15.08 11.68
N GLU A 71 11.14 14.27 12.69
CA GLU A 71 10.53 12.96 12.89
C GLU A 71 9.02 13.07 13.13
N LYS A 72 8.58 14.05 13.94
CA LYS A 72 7.16 14.32 14.17
C LYS A 72 6.45 14.70 12.86
N GLN A 73 7.05 15.58 12.05
CA GLN A 73 6.49 15.96 10.76
C GLN A 73 6.38 14.77 9.80
N GLN A 74 7.39 13.91 9.74
CA GLN A 74 7.33 12.69 8.91
C GLN A 74 6.17 11.77 9.36
N ARG A 75 6.01 11.58 10.68
CA ARG A 75 4.92 10.76 11.23
C ARG A 75 3.53 11.38 10.98
N VAL A 76 3.40 12.70 11.11
CA VAL A 76 2.15 13.43 10.78
C VAL A 76 1.83 13.33 9.30
N ALA A 77 2.83 13.47 8.42
CA ALA A 77 2.65 13.30 6.98
C ALA A 77 2.22 11.86 6.63
N PHE A 78 2.83 10.86 7.27
CA PHE A 78 2.42 9.47 7.12
C PHE A 78 0.97 9.26 7.60
N LYS A 79 0.59 9.80 8.76
CA LYS A 79 -0.79 9.76 9.25
C LYS A 79 -1.78 10.38 8.25
N ALA A 80 -1.43 11.53 7.65
CA ALA A 80 -2.25 12.17 6.63
C ALA A 80 -2.41 11.28 5.38
N GLN A 81 -1.33 10.60 4.96
CA GLN A 81 -1.38 9.66 3.84
C GLN A 81 -2.27 8.44 4.15
N VAL A 82 -2.17 7.87 5.36
CA VAL A 82 -3.04 6.75 5.76
C VAL A 82 -4.50 7.20 5.82
N ALA A 83 -4.78 8.40 6.34
CA ALA A 83 -6.13 8.96 6.37
C ALA A 83 -6.70 9.22 4.96
N GLU A 84 -5.86 9.63 4.01
CA GLU A 84 -6.27 9.76 2.61
C GLU A 84 -6.62 8.41 1.98
N ARG A 85 -5.77 7.40 2.18
CA ARG A 85 -6.05 6.02 1.75
C ARG A 85 -7.33 5.45 2.36
N LEU A 86 -7.62 5.80 3.62
CA LEU A 86 -8.85 5.39 4.29
C LEU A 86 -10.08 6.00 3.59
N LYS A 87 -10.03 7.30 3.26
CA LYS A 87 -11.10 7.96 2.50
C LYS A 87 -11.24 7.37 1.10
N GLU A 88 -10.14 7.02 0.44
CA GLU A 88 -10.17 6.33 -0.86
C GLU A 88 -10.83 4.94 -0.73
N ALA A 89 -10.46 4.18 0.30
CA ALA A 89 -11.07 2.88 0.59
C ALA A 89 -12.57 3.00 0.90
N GLU A 90 -13.00 4.03 1.61
CA GLU A 90 -14.43 4.31 1.87
C GLU A 90 -15.19 4.66 0.58
N LYS A 91 -14.54 5.34 -0.37
CA LYS A 91 -15.11 5.68 -1.68
C LYS A 91 -15.16 4.52 -2.66
N LEU A 92 -14.47 3.40 -2.40
CA LEU A 92 -14.59 2.21 -3.24
C LEU A 92 -16.04 1.72 -3.21
N GLU A 93 -16.69 1.70 -4.37
CA GLU A 93 -18.02 1.13 -4.49
C GLU A 93 -17.93 -0.41 -4.48
N ILE A 94 -18.87 -1.04 -3.80
CA ILE A 94 -18.95 -2.51 -3.80
C ILE A 94 -19.29 -2.96 -5.21
N GLY A 95 -18.51 -3.91 -5.73
CA GLY A 95 -18.61 -4.38 -7.11
C GLY A 95 -17.70 -3.66 -8.11
N SER A 96 -17.02 -2.57 -7.72
CA SER A 96 -15.99 -1.96 -8.56
C SER A 96 -14.79 -2.89 -8.75
N GLU A 97 -14.10 -2.76 -9.89
CA GLU A 97 -12.87 -3.50 -10.16
C GLU A 97 -11.66 -2.59 -9.91
N ILE A 98 -10.76 -3.01 -9.01
CA ILE A 98 -9.50 -2.32 -8.74
C ILE A 98 -8.33 -3.13 -9.30
N ALA A 99 -7.31 -2.46 -9.83
CA ALA A 99 -6.07 -3.12 -10.22
C ALA A 99 -5.31 -3.57 -8.97
N GLN A 100 -5.07 -4.88 -8.84
CA GLN A 100 -4.32 -5.47 -7.73
C GLN A 100 -2.83 -5.68 -8.11
N GLY A 101 -2.51 -5.75 -9.40
CA GLY A 101 -1.14 -5.87 -9.88
C GLY A 101 -1.04 -6.59 -11.22
N GLN A 102 0.13 -7.15 -11.51
CA GLN A 102 0.39 -7.96 -12.69
C GLN A 102 1.18 -9.22 -12.29
N MET A 103 0.88 -10.34 -12.96
CA MET A 103 1.62 -11.61 -12.86
C MET A 103 2.19 -12.00 -14.22
N GLU A 104 3.14 -12.94 -14.25
CA GLU A 104 3.63 -13.50 -15.51
C GLU A 104 3.03 -14.88 -15.74
N GLN A 105 2.50 -15.12 -16.93
CA GLN A 105 2.11 -16.44 -17.41
C GLN A 105 3.11 -16.94 -18.44
N THR A 106 3.53 -18.19 -18.30
CA THR A 106 4.37 -18.84 -19.31
C THR A 106 3.48 -19.58 -20.31
N ILE A 107 3.60 -19.27 -21.58
CA ILE A 107 2.83 -19.88 -22.67
C ILE A 107 3.77 -20.46 -23.74
N THR A 108 3.37 -21.55 -24.38
CA THR A 108 4.09 -22.14 -25.52
C THR A 108 3.33 -21.82 -26.79
N VAL A 109 3.99 -21.15 -27.74
CA VAL A 109 3.43 -20.74 -29.02
C VAL A 109 4.08 -21.48 -30.17
N LYS A 110 3.33 -21.68 -31.25
CA LYS A 110 3.78 -22.36 -32.47
C LYS A 110 3.64 -21.43 -33.67
N ILE A 111 4.35 -21.76 -34.75
CA ILE A 111 4.24 -21.02 -36.01
C ILE A 111 2.79 -21.11 -36.51
N GLY A 112 2.12 -19.95 -36.59
CA GLY A 112 0.71 -19.82 -36.97
C GLY A 112 -0.23 -19.41 -35.82
N ASP A 113 0.23 -19.41 -34.57
CA ASP A 113 -0.56 -18.91 -33.44
C ASP A 113 -0.67 -17.37 -33.46
N ASN A 114 -1.82 -16.86 -33.03
CA ASN A 114 -2.05 -15.43 -32.89
C ASN A 114 -1.53 -14.94 -31.54
N LEU A 115 -0.35 -14.31 -31.56
CA LEU A 115 0.30 -13.81 -30.36
C LEU A 115 -0.46 -12.66 -29.69
N ASP A 116 -1.14 -11.79 -30.47
CA ASP A 116 -1.93 -10.69 -29.93
C ASP A 116 -3.14 -11.18 -29.14
N ALA A 117 -3.73 -12.32 -29.53
CA ALA A 117 -4.82 -12.95 -28.77
C ALA A 117 -4.35 -13.59 -27.45
N LEU A 118 -3.04 -13.78 -27.29
CA LEU A 118 -2.42 -14.36 -26.09
C LEU A 118 -1.82 -13.28 -25.18
N MET A 119 -1.70 -12.04 -25.66
CA MET A 119 -1.33 -10.87 -24.87
C MET A 119 -2.58 -10.15 -24.36
N GLY A 120 -2.53 -9.58 -23.15
CA GLY A 120 -3.64 -8.80 -22.60
C GLY A 120 -4.61 -9.58 -21.71
N SER A 121 -4.27 -10.82 -21.34
CA SER A 121 -5.07 -11.58 -20.38
C SER A 121 -5.20 -10.83 -19.06
N GLU A 122 -6.42 -10.79 -18.52
CA GLU A 122 -6.74 -10.25 -17.22
C GLU A 122 -7.41 -11.32 -16.35
N ILE A 123 -7.07 -11.33 -15.07
CA ILE A 123 -7.72 -12.19 -14.07
C ILE A 123 -8.57 -11.29 -13.18
N LEU A 124 -9.86 -11.59 -13.08
CA LEU A 124 -10.73 -10.98 -12.09
C LEU A 124 -10.79 -11.87 -10.85
N LEU A 125 -10.45 -11.28 -9.71
CA LEU A 125 -10.52 -11.89 -8.40
C LEU A 125 -11.71 -11.34 -7.62
N GLU A 126 -12.31 -12.15 -6.75
CA GLU A 126 -13.28 -11.74 -5.74
C GLU A 126 -12.88 -12.45 -4.43
N ASP A 127 -12.56 -11.68 -3.38
CA ASP A 127 -12.07 -12.21 -2.10
C ASP A 127 -10.90 -13.22 -2.23
N GLY A 128 -9.98 -12.97 -3.18
CA GLY A 128 -8.84 -13.83 -3.45
C GLY A 128 -9.15 -15.09 -4.26
N LYS A 129 -10.38 -15.26 -4.75
CA LYS A 129 -10.79 -16.34 -5.65
C LYS A 129 -10.89 -15.83 -7.08
N VAL A 130 -10.40 -16.60 -8.04
CA VAL A 130 -10.60 -16.28 -9.46
C VAL A 130 -12.07 -16.46 -9.82
N VAL A 131 -12.70 -15.38 -10.27
CA VAL A 131 -14.10 -15.39 -10.72
C VAL A 131 -14.24 -15.29 -12.23
N ALA A 132 -13.25 -14.71 -12.93
CA ALA A 132 -13.24 -14.68 -14.39
C ALA A 132 -11.80 -14.58 -14.94
N PHE A 133 -11.61 -15.18 -16.12
CA PHE A 133 -10.48 -14.90 -17.01
C PHE A 133 -11.01 -14.06 -18.17
N ARG A 134 -10.35 -12.94 -18.45
CA ARG A 134 -10.63 -12.07 -19.59
C ARG A 134 -9.41 -12.07 -20.50
N GLN A 135 -9.63 -12.02 -21.81
CA GLN A 135 -8.59 -11.95 -22.84
C GLN A 135 -8.91 -10.77 -23.75
#